data_AF-A0A972VV12-F1
#
_entry.id   AF-A0A972VV12-F1
#
_cell.length_a   1.000
_cell.length_b   1.000
_cell.length_c   1.000
_cell.angle_alpha   90.00
_cell.angle_beta   90.00
_cell.angle_gamma   90.00
#
_symmetry.space_group_name_H-M   'P 1'
#
loop_
_entity.id
_entity.type
_entity.pdbx_description
1 polymer ?
#
loop_
_entity_poly.entity_id
_entity_poly.type
_entity_poly.pdbx_seq_one_letter_code
_entity_poly.pdbx_strand_id
1 'polypeptide(L)'
;MLQAGNNALRDSRLTTPDDDNAYLRYSQVLNLEPENTEALLGLSRIVDAYLELAINQANRGKLRSAKDFVSKARSVDPGHTGIPAIATMVEDQSHTNMTDYLLPDASLSTLATLNRASTADTESQTPALQNTDYPASLTHAARATATILQTAARQIEQTNASIIIRASSDALGRQIYQYLNQATSKRIRAQFETSNQTRVSLYFH
;
A
#
# COMPACT_ATOMS: atom_id res chain seq x y z
N MET A 1 -33.73 -24.40 0.28
CA MET A 1 -32.48 -23.66 0.55
C MET A 1 -31.92 -23.04 -0.71
N LEU A 2 -31.84 -23.78 -1.82
CA LEU A 2 -31.36 -23.29 -3.12
C LEU A 2 -32.05 -22.01 -3.62
N GLN A 3 -33.39 -21.98 -3.64
CA GLN A 3 -34.14 -20.78 -4.04
C GLN A 3 -33.87 -19.57 -3.14
N ALA A 4 -33.67 -19.79 -1.83
CA ALA A 4 -33.31 -18.72 -0.91
C ALA A 4 -31.90 -18.17 -1.20
N GLY A 5 -30.96 -19.04 -1.58
CA GLY A 5 -29.63 -18.63 -2.05
C GLY A 5 -29.70 -17.80 -3.32
N ASN A 6 -30.49 -18.24 -4.31
CA ASN A 6 -30.73 -17.50 -5.55
C ASN A 6 -31.35 -16.11 -5.29
N ASN A 7 -32.27 -16.00 -4.33
CA ASN A 7 -32.86 -14.72 -3.94
C ASN A 7 -31.85 -13.81 -3.24
N ALA A 8 -31.09 -14.33 -2.27
CA ALA A 8 -30.06 -13.56 -1.58
C ALA A 8 -28.97 -13.05 -2.54
N LEU A 9 -28.60 -13.86 -3.53
CA LEU A 9 -27.65 -13.46 -4.59
C LEU A 9 -28.18 -12.28 -5.40
N ARG A 10 -29.45 -12.36 -5.84
CA ARG A 10 -30.12 -11.28 -6.60
C ARG A 10 -30.21 -9.98 -5.81
N ASP A 11 -30.38 -10.09 -4.50
CA ASP A 11 -30.45 -8.95 -3.59
C ASP A 11 -29.05 -8.45 -3.15
N SER A 12 -27.97 -8.96 -3.75
CA SER A 12 -26.58 -8.64 -3.39
C SER A 12 -26.19 -8.95 -1.94
N ARG A 13 -26.96 -9.80 -1.24
CA ARG A 13 -26.59 -10.36 0.06
C ARG A 13 -25.64 -11.54 -0.17
N LEU A 14 -24.41 -11.24 -0.58
CA LEU A 14 -23.43 -12.23 -1.02
C LEU A 14 -22.89 -13.11 0.12
N THR A 15 -22.11 -12.51 1.03
CA THR A 15 -21.66 -13.14 2.30
C THR A 15 -22.07 -12.34 3.54
N THR A 16 -22.83 -11.27 3.35
CA THR A 16 -23.33 -10.39 4.42
C THR A 16 -24.82 -10.11 4.21
N PRO A 17 -25.63 -10.01 5.28
CA PRO A 17 -25.31 -10.20 6.70
C PRO A 17 -24.97 -11.68 7.03
N ASP A 18 -24.44 -11.94 8.22
CA ASP A 18 -23.92 -13.27 8.60
C ASP A 18 -25.00 -14.37 8.66
N ASP A 19 -26.27 -14.00 8.87
CA ASP A 19 -27.40 -14.91 9.08
C ASP A 19 -28.33 -15.07 7.87
N ASP A 20 -28.27 -14.16 6.89
CA ASP A 20 -29.08 -14.23 5.66
C ASP A 20 -28.32 -13.77 4.42
N ASN A 21 -27.45 -14.64 3.92
CA ASN A 21 -26.70 -14.41 2.69
C ASN A 21 -26.68 -15.63 1.76
N ALA A 22 -26.37 -15.39 0.49
CA ALA A 22 -26.36 -16.38 -0.58
C ALA A 22 -25.36 -17.50 -0.30
N TYR A 23 -24.16 -17.16 0.17
CA TYR A 23 -23.12 -18.11 0.52
C TYR A 23 -23.63 -19.13 1.55
N LEU A 24 -24.21 -18.66 2.65
CA LEU A 24 -24.77 -19.49 3.72
C LEU A 24 -25.82 -20.46 3.17
N ARG A 25 -26.74 -19.99 2.33
CA ARG A 25 -27.80 -20.82 1.75
C ARG A 25 -27.25 -21.89 0.81
N TYR A 26 -26.26 -21.56 -0.04
CA TYR A 26 -25.63 -22.54 -0.92
C TYR A 26 -24.78 -23.54 -0.15
N SER A 27 -24.01 -23.11 0.85
CA SER A 27 -23.26 -24.01 1.74
C SER A 27 -24.18 -24.98 2.48
N GLN A 28 -25.36 -24.53 2.92
CA GLN A 28 -26.36 -25.41 3.52
C GLN A 28 -26.88 -26.48 2.54
N VAL A 29 -27.09 -26.13 1.26
CA VAL A 29 -27.43 -27.12 0.23
C VAL A 29 -26.29 -28.12 0.05
N LEU A 30 -25.05 -27.64 -0.10
CA LEU A 30 -23.87 -28.49 -0.35
C LEU A 30 -23.53 -29.41 0.83
N ASN A 31 -23.87 -29.03 2.06
CA ASN A 31 -23.75 -29.92 3.22
C ASN A 31 -24.68 -31.13 3.14
N LEU A 32 -25.82 -31.01 2.45
CA LEU A 32 -26.78 -32.09 2.24
C LEU A 32 -26.52 -32.83 0.91
N GLU A 33 -26.15 -32.08 -0.12
CA GLU A 33 -25.94 -32.55 -1.48
C GLU A 33 -24.61 -31.99 -2.02
N PRO A 34 -23.46 -32.62 -1.69
CA PRO A 34 -22.13 -32.09 -2.04
C PRO A 34 -21.88 -31.88 -3.53
N GLU A 35 -22.61 -32.62 -4.37
CA GLU A 35 -22.50 -32.58 -5.84
C GLU A 35 -23.62 -31.74 -6.49
N ASN A 36 -24.39 -30.97 -5.71
CA ASN A 36 -25.45 -30.11 -6.25
C ASN A 36 -24.85 -29.02 -7.14
N THR A 37 -24.97 -29.22 -8.46
CA THR A 37 -24.38 -28.36 -9.48
C THR A 37 -24.92 -26.93 -9.45
N GLU A 38 -26.18 -26.74 -9.07
CA GLU A 38 -26.79 -25.40 -9.00
C GLU A 38 -26.24 -24.62 -7.80
N ALA A 39 -26.02 -25.26 -6.65
CA ALA A 39 -25.40 -24.62 -5.50
C ALA A 39 -23.92 -24.30 -5.73
N LEU A 40 -23.17 -25.21 -6.38
CA LEU A 40 -21.78 -24.96 -6.81
C LEU A 40 -21.70 -23.76 -7.78
N LEU A 41 -22.60 -23.70 -8.76
CA LEU A 41 -22.71 -22.55 -9.66
C LEU A 41 -23.08 -21.26 -8.92
N GLY A 42 -23.93 -21.37 -7.90
CA GLY A 42 -24.26 -20.28 -6.98
C GLY A 42 -23.04 -19.69 -6.29
N LEU A 43 -22.15 -20.52 -5.76
CA LEU A 43 -20.87 -20.07 -5.16
C LEU A 43 -19.97 -19.38 -6.18
N SER A 44 -19.84 -19.94 -7.39
CA SER A 44 -19.07 -19.32 -8.47
C SER A 44 -19.60 -17.93 -8.84
N ARG A 45 -20.93 -17.75 -8.93
CA ARG A 45 -21.55 -16.44 -9.17
C ARG A 45 -21.28 -15.41 -8.06
N ILE A 46 -21.19 -15.86 -6.80
CA ILE A 46 -20.81 -14.97 -5.69
C ILE A 46 -19.37 -14.48 -5.89
N VAL A 47 -18.46 -15.39 -6.25
CA VAL A 47 -17.06 -15.02 -6.54
C VAL A 47 -17.00 -14.02 -7.68
N ASP A 48 -17.66 -14.30 -8.80
CA ASP A 48 -17.69 -13.40 -9.96
C ASP A 48 -18.19 -12.00 -9.59
N ALA A 49 -19.25 -11.91 -8.80
CA ALA A 49 -19.76 -10.63 -8.31
C ALA A 49 -18.73 -9.86 -7.47
N TYR A 50 -17.98 -10.54 -6.60
CA TYR A 50 -16.90 -9.89 -5.86
C TYR A 50 -15.73 -9.46 -6.75
N LEU A 51 -15.38 -10.26 -7.75
CA LEU A 51 -14.32 -9.90 -8.69
C LEU A 51 -14.72 -8.69 -9.54
N GLU A 52 -15.98 -8.58 -9.96
CA GLU A 52 -16.50 -7.39 -10.64
C GLU A 52 -16.43 -6.15 -9.75
N LEU A 53 -16.80 -6.27 -8.47
CA LEU A 53 -16.65 -5.19 -7.50
C LEU A 53 -15.18 -4.80 -7.31
N ALA A 54 -14.26 -5.77 -7.27
CA ALA A 54 -12.84 -5.51 -7.17
C ALA A 54 -12.32 -4.70 -8.37
N ILE A 55 -12.66 -5.12 -9.59
CA ILE A 55 -12.31 -4.42 -10.83
C ILE A 55 -12.84 -2.98 -10.80
N ASN A 56 -14.11 -2.80 -10.44
CA ASN A 56 -14.74 -1.48 -10.37
C ASN A 56 -14.06 -0.55 -9.36
N GLN A 57 -13.64 -1.06 -8.19
CA GLN A 57 -12.90 -0.24 -7.23
C GLN A 57 -11.48 0.08 -7.70
N ALA A 58 -10.81 -0.89 -8.34
CA ALA A 58 -9.47 -0.71 -8.85
C ALA A 58 -9.43 0.36 -9.97
N ASN A 59 -10.40 0.33 -10.88
CA ASN A 59 -10.61 1.36 -11.91
C ASN A 59 -10.89 2.76 -11.34
N ARG A 60 -11.34 2.85 -10.08
CA ARG A 60 -11.56 4.11 -9.35
C ARG A 60 -10.39 4.50 -8.46
N GLY A 61 -9.24 3.82 -8.58
CA GLY A 61 -8.05 4.02 -7.74
C GLY A 61 -8.20 3.50 -6.29
N LYS A 62 -9.33 2.90 -5.94
CA LYS A 62 -9.65 2.43 -4.58
C LYS A 62 -9.08 1.03 -4.34
N LEU A 63 -7.75 0.93 -4.43
CA LEU A 63 -7.02 -0.34 -4.40
C LEU A 63 -7.21 -1.13 -3.11
N ARG A 64 -7.32 -0.46 -1.95
CA ARG A 64 -7.63 -1.15 -0.68
C ARG A 64 -8.96 -1.90 -0.77
N SER A 65 -10.02 -1.21 -1.20
CA SER A 65 -11.33 -1.84 -1.38
C SER A 65 -11.32 -2.92 -2.44
N ALA A 66 -10.54 -2.76 -3.52
CA ALA A 66 -10.37 -3.80 -4.53
C ALA A 66 -9.73 -5.07 -3.92
N LYS A 67 -8.66 -4.93 -3.13
CA LYS A 67 -8.02 -6.04 -2.41
C LYS A 67 -8.98 -6.70 -1.42
N ASP A 68 -9.79 -5.92 -0.70
CA ASP A 68 -10.79 -6.46 0.22
C ASP A 68 -11.83 -7.33 -0.51
N PHE A 69 -12.28 -6.91 -1.70
CA PHE A 69 -13.21 -7.70 -2.52
C PHE A 69 -12.56 -8.98 -3.08
N VAL A 70 -11.30 -8.93 -3.51
CA VAL A 70 -10.54 -10.14 -3.88
C VAL A 70 -10.43 -11.12 -2.70
N SER A 71 -10.21 -10.63 -1.48
CA SER A 71 -10.21 -11.47 -0.28
C SER A 71 -11.57 -12.08 0.02
N LYS A 72 -12.67 -11.34 -0.19
CA LYS A 72 -14.04 -11.89 -0.05
C LYS A 72 -14.32 -12.98 -1.09
N ALA A 73 -13.92 -12.78 -2.35
CA ALA A 73 -13.98 -13.82 -3.38
C ALA A 73 -13.23 -15.10 -2.94
N ARG A 74 -12.00 -14.97 -2.45
CA ARG A 74 -11.20 -16.10 -1.93
C ARG A 74 -11.85 -16.81 -0.75
N SER A 75 -12.58 -16.10 0.10
CA SER A 75 -13.27 -16.72 1.25
C SER A 75 -14.45 -17.60 0.85
N VAL A 76 -15.02 -17.37 -0.34
CA VAL A 76 -16.16 -18.12 -0.87
C VAL A 76 -15.67 -19.39 -1.57
N ASP A 77 -14.76 -19.24 -2.53
CA ASP A 77 -14.11 -20.35 -3.23
C ASP A 77 -12.66 -19.96 -3.58
N PRO A 78 -11.67 -20.45 -2.82
CA PRO A 78 -10.26 -20.19 -3.09
C PRO A 78 -9.75 -20.71 -4.44
N GLY A 79 -10.43 -21.73 -5.00
CA GLY A 79 -10.04 -22.41 -6.24
C GLY A 79 -10.59 -21.75 -7.51
N HIS A 80 -11.38 -20.69 -7.38
CA HIS A 80 -12.04 -20.06 -8.53
C HIS A 80 -11.04 -19.46 -9.52
N THR A 81 -11.18 -19.83 -10.80
CA THR A 81 -10.21 -19.53 -11.87
C THR A 81 -10.03 -18.04 -12.15
N GLY A 82 -11.04 -17.21 -11.87
CA GLY A 82 -10.97 -15.76 -12.05
C GLY A 82 -10.12 -15.02 -11.02
N ILE A 83 -9.89 -15.61 -9.83
CA ILE A 83 -9.22 -14.92 -8.72
C ILE A 83 -7.77 -14.54 -9.05
N PRO A 84 -6.91 -15.45 -9.57
CA PRO A 84 -5.50 -15.11 -9.79
C PRO A 84 -5.32 -13.92 -10.73
N ALA A 85 -6.06 -13.88 -11.85
CA ALA A 85 -5.94 -12.81 -12.83
C ALA A 85 -6.31 -11.44 -12.25
N ILE A 86 -7.43 -11.36 -11.52
CA ILE A 86 -7.89 -10.09 -10.92
C ILE A 86 -7.03 -9.69 -9.73
N ALA A 87 -6.55 -10.66 -8.94
CA ALA A 87 -5.61 -10.37 -7.86
C ALA A 87 -4.32 -9.75 -8.39
N THR A 88 -3.74 -10.31 -9.46
CA THR A 88 -2.56 -9.75 -10.12
C THR A 88 -2.84 -8.36 -10.68
N MET A 89 -3.96 -8.17 -11.39
CA MET A 89 -4.33 -6.86 -11.93
C MET A 89 -4.42 -5.78 -10.84
N VAL A 90 -5.07 -6.08 -9.70
CA VAL A 90 -5.18 -5.16 -8.56
C VAL A 90 -3.80 -4.89 -7.94
N GLU A 91 -2.94 -5.91 -7.87
CA GLU A 91 -1.58 -5.76 -7.32
C GLU A 91 -0.70 -4.88 -8.22
N ASP A 92 -0.75 -5.08 -9.54
CA ASP A 92 0.00 -4.30 -10.53
C ASP A 92 -0.42 -2.82 -10.53
N GLN A 93 -1.72 -2.55 -10.41
CA GLN A 93 -2.22 -1.18 -10.25
C GLN A 93 -1.75 -0.56 -8.93
N SER A 94 -1.56 -1.35 -7.87
CA SER A 94 -0.99 -0.85 -6.62
C SER A 94 0.50 -0.55 -6.70
N HIS A 95 1.25 -1.30 -7.50
CA HIS A 95 2.65 -1.01 -7.79
C HIS A 95 2.83 0.18 -8.72
N THR A 96 1.86 0.44 -9.62
CA THR A 96 1.85 1.64 -10.47
C THR A 96 1.67 2.92 -9.65
N ASN A 97 0.91 2.83 -8.54
CA ASN A 97 0.63 3.96 -7.65
C ASN A 97 1.50 3.98 -6.38
N MET A 98 2.59 3.22 -6.36
CA MET A 98 3.53 3.21 -5.24
C MET A 98 4.97 3.30 -5.74
N THR A 99 5.79 4.11 -5.08
CA THR A 99 7.25 4.13 -5.32
C THR A 99 8.00 3.88 -4.03
N ASP A 100 8.85 2.85 -4.06
CA ASP A 100 9.71 2.48 -2.94
C ASP A 100 11.12 3.03 -3.15
N TYR A 101 11.59 3.79 -2.16
CA TYR A 101 12.95 4.30 -2.08
C TYR A 101 13.72 3.55 -1.00
N LEU A 102 14.60 2.65 -1.40
CA LEU A 102 15.49 1.93 -0.48
C LEU A 102 16.61 2.86 0.01
N LEU A 103 16.83 2.88 1.32
CA LEU A 103 17.80 3.77 1.97
C LEU A 103 18.77 2.97 2.83
N PRO A 104 20.07 2.92 2.48
CA PRO A 104 21.06 2.25 3.32
C PRO A 104 21.28 2.97 4.66
N ASP A 105 21.18 2.24 5.78
CA ASP A 105 21.32 2.78 7.14
C ASP A 105 22.65 3.50 7.39
N ALA A 106 23.75 2.97 6.84
CA ALA A 106 25.08 3.56 6.95
C ALA A 106 25.15 4.95 6.29
N SER A 107 24.49 5.11 5.14
CA SER A 107 24.41 6.39 4.44
C SER A 107 23.58 7.41 5.21
N LEU A 108 22.44 6.99 5.78
CA LEU A 108 21.59 7.85 6.61
C LEU A 108 22.32 8.33 7.88
N SER A 109 23.08 7.45 8.52
CA SER A 109 23.89 7.80 9.70
C SER A 109 24.98 8.82 9.36
N THR A 110 25.60 8.68 8.18
CA THR A 110 26.58 9.64 7.66
C THR A 110 25.95 11.00 7.40
N LEU A 111 24.77 11.02 6.74
CA LEU A 111 24.02 12.25 6.48
C LEU A 111 23.60 12.96 7.78
N ALA A 112 23.10 12.21 8.77
CA ALA A 112 22.69 12.74 10.07
C ALA A 112 23.85 13.36 10.87
N THR A 113 25.05 12.78 10.75
CA THR A 113 26.25 13.30 11.44
C THR A 113 26.71 14.62 10.82
N LEU A 114 26.69 14.71 9.49
CA LEU A 114 27.06 15.92 8.76
C LEU A 114 26.06 17.05 8.99
N ASN A 115 24.76 16.77 8.97
CA ASN A 115 23.75 17.81 9.20
C ASN A 115 23.87 18.42 10.61
N ARG A 116 24.23 17.60 11.61
CA ARG A 116 24.53 18.08 12.98
C ARG A 116 25.81 18.92 13.05
N ALA A 117 26.85 18.53 12.31
CA ALA A 117 28.10 19.29 12.25
C ALA A 117 27.88 20.69 11.62
N SER A 118 27.04 20.79 10.59
CA SER A 118 26.70 22.07 9.94
C SER A 118 25.87 23.02 10.83
N THR A 119 25.22 22.52 11.88
CA THR A 119 24.44 23.33 12.84
C THR A 119 25.23 23.78 14.06
N ALA A 120 26.49 23.33 14.22
CA ALA A 120 27.30 23.62 15.40
C ALA A 120 28.12 24.91 15.28
N ASP A 121 28.34 25.41 14.06
CA ASP A 121 29.08 26.65 13.80
C ASP A 121 28.19 27.66 13.04
N THR A 122 27.74 28.72 13.74
CA THR A 122 27.13 30.00 13.24
C THR A 122 25.61 30.21 13.46
N GLU A 123 25.30 31.32 14.13
CA GLU A 123 24.00 31.98 14.38
C GLU A 123 23.22 32.46 13.13
N SER A 124 23.29 31.78 11.98
CA SER A 124 22.56 32.17 10.77
C SER A 124 21.66 31.05 10.28
N GLN A 125 20.36 31.24 10.45
CA GLN A 125 19.31 30.43 9.85
C GLN A 125 19.28 30.61 8.32
N THR A 126 20.13 29.85 7.61
CA THR A 126 19.94 29.57 6.18
C THR A 126 20.34 28.13 5.89
N PRO A 127 19.43 27.22 5.48
CA PRO A 127 19.71 25.78 5.43
C PRO A 127 20.66 25.39 4.29
N ALA A 128 21.72 24.65 4.62
CA ALA A 128 22.76 24.15 3.71
C ALA A 128 22.31 23.10 2.66
N LEU A 129 21.00 22.86 2.50
CA LEU A 129 20.46 21.82 1.61
C LEU A 129 19.80 22.38 0.33
N GLN A 130 19.81 23.70 0.14
CA GLN A 130 19.41 24.35 -1.13
C GLN A 130 20.54 24.46 -2.15
N ASN A 131 21.78 24.14 -1.76
CA ASN A 131 22.90 24.08 -2.70
C ASN A 131 22.90 22.72 -3.39
N THR A 132 22.73 22.72 -4.71
CA THR A 132 22.89 21.56 -5.59
C THR A 132 24.32 20.98 -5.59
N ASP A 133 25.24 21.57 -4.82
CA ASP A 133 26.58 21.05 -4.55
C ASP A 133 26.64 20.37 -3.19
N TYR A 134 26.48 19.04 -3.21
CA TYR A 134 26.81 18.19 -2.08
C TYR A 134 28.28 18.38 -1.67
N PRO A 135 28.62 18.57 -0.37
CA PRO A 135 30.01 18.75 0.04
C PRO A 135 30.91 17.59 -0.42
N ALA A 136 32.13 17.91 -0.85
CA ALA A 136 33.13 16.96 -1.32
C ALA A 136 33.51 15.88 -0.28
N SER A 137 33.18 16.11 1.00
CA SER A 137 33.42 15.21 2.14
C SER A 137 32.40 14.08 2.31
N LEU A 138 31.29 14.06 1.57
CA LEU A 138 30.32 12.95 1.61
C LEU A 138 30.87 11.69 0.93
N THR A 139 30.57 10.53 1.51
CA THR A 139 30.77 9.25 0.81
C THR A 139 29.83 9.17 -0.39
N HIS A 140 30.23 8.47 -1.46
CA HIS A 140 29.40 8.28 -2.66
C HIS A 140 28.00 7.71 -2.31
N ALA A 141 27.93 6.79 -1.36
CA ALA A 141 26.68 6.19 -0.88
C ALA A 141 25.79 7.20 -0.14
N ALA A 142 26.36 8.11 0.66
CA ALA A 142 25.63 9.17 1.34
C ALA A 142 25.07 10.19 0.34
N ARG A 143 25.83 10.58 -0.69
CA ARG A 143 25.33 11.44 -1.77
C ARG A 143 24.16 10.80 -2.51
N ALA A 144 24.29 9.53 -2.91
CA ALA A 144 23.21 8.80 -3.58
C ALA A 144 21.93 8.76 -2.74
N THR A 145 22.07 8.50 -1.43
CA THR A 145 20.93 8.47 -0.49
C THR A 145 20.25 9.83 -0.36
N ALA A 146 21.02 10.92 -0.33
CA ALA A 146 20.46 12.26 -0.31
C ALA A 146 19.72 12.61 -1.63
N THR A 147 20.27 12.23 -2.79
CA THR A 147 19.59 12.39 -4.09
C THR A 147 18.26 11.62 -4.13
N ILE A 148 18.24 10.41 -3.58
CA ILE A 148 17.01 9.62 -3.44
C ILE A 148 15.98 10.37 -2.59
N LEU A 149 16.37 10.86 -1.42
CA LEU A 149 15.47 11.60 -0.53
C LEU A 149 14.98 12.91 -1.14
N GLN A 150 15.80 13.63 -1.91
CA GLN A 150 15.38 14.83 -2.67
C GLN A 150 14.38 14.48 -3.78
N THR A 151 14.56 13.33 -4.43
CA THR A 151 13.62 12.86 -5.47
C THR A 151 12.29 12.48 -4.85
N ALA A 152 12.32 11.75 -3.72
CA ALA A 152 11.13 11.45 -2.95
C ALA A 152 10.41 12.73 -2.48
N ALA A 153 11.13 13.71 -1.93
CA ALA A 153 10.58 14.99 -1.50
C ALA A 153 9.85 15.73 -2.64
N ARG A 154 10.48 15.84 -3.82
CA ARG A 154 9.86 16.46 -5.00
C ARG A 154 8.59 15.72 -5.43
N GLN A 155 8.61 14.40 -5.44
CA GLN A 155 7.41 13.62 -5.77
C GLN A 155 6.29 13.81 -4.75
N ILE A 156 6.61 13.86 -3.45
CA ILE A 156 5.63 14.13 -2.38
C ILE A 156 4.92 15.46 -2.64
N GLU A 157 5.65 16.51 -3.00
CA GLU A 157 5.06 17.83 -3.28
C GLU A 157 4.19 17.83 -4.54
N GLN A 158 4.65 17.18 -5.60
CA GLN A 158 3.97 17.18 -6.90
C GLN A 158 2.68 16.34 -6.89
N THR A 159 2.66 15.26 -6.12
CA THR A 159 1.58 14.26 -6.15
C THR A 159 0.73 14.26 -4.87
N ASN A 160 1.14 15.01 -3.84
CA ASN A 160 0.53 14.97 -2.52
C ASN A 160 0.44 13.53 -1.96
N ALA A 161 1.48 12.73 -2.23
CA ALA A 161 1.54 11.32 -1.85
C ALA A 161 1.42 11.12 -0.34
N SER A 162 0.75 10.03 0.05
CA SER A 162 0.82 9.52 1.42
C SER A 162 2.10 8.72 1.61
N ILE A 163 2.77 8.86 2.76
CA ILE A 163 4.12 8.33 2.96
C ILE A 163 4.14 7.34 4.11
N ILE A 164 4.80 6.20 3.92
CA ILE A 164 5.18 5.28 4.98
C ILE A 164 6.71 5.24 5.06
N ILE A 165 7.25 5.57 6.24
CA ILE A 165 8.68 5.48 6.55
C ILE A 165 8.87 4.18 7.33
N ARG A 166 9.56 3.22 6.70
CA ARG A 166 9.98 1.99 7.37
C ARG A 166 11.44 2.11 7.74
N ALA A 167 11.78 1.87 9.00
CA ALA A 167 13.15 2.00 9.47
C ALA A 167 13.53 0.89 10.46
N SER A 168 14.81 0.54 10.48
CA SER A 168 15.40 -0.39 11.45
C SER A 168 15.48 0.19 12.87
N SER A 169 15.34 1.51 13.01
CA SER A 169 15.25 2.17 14.30
C SER A 169 14.43 3.46 14.24
N ASP A 170 13.86 3.81 15.39
CA ASP A 170 13.18 5.07 15.65
C ASP A 170 14.02 6.32 15.30
N ALA A 171 15.33 6.26 15.59
CA ALA A 171 16.25 7.34 15.29
C ALA A 171 16.36 7.57 13.78
N LEU A 172 16.54 6.51 12.99
CA LEU A 172 16.62 6.60 11.53
C LEU A 172 15.30 7.04 10.92
N GLY A 173 14.16 6.54 11.40
CA GLY A 173 12.84 6.99 10.97
C GLY A 173 12.67 8.50 11.16
N ARG A 174 13.04 9.02 12.35
CA ARG A 174 13.01 10.46 12.64
C ARG A 174 13.95 11.27 11.75
N GLN A 175 15.15 10.76 11.45
CA GLN A 175 16.10 11.43 10.54
C GLN A 175 15.53 11.57 9.13
N ILE A 176 14.94 10.50 8.59
CA ILE A 176 14.29 10.52 7.27
C ILE A 176 13.15 11.54 7.27
N TYR A 177 12.28 11.51 8.29
CA TYR A 177 11.17 12.45 8.40
C TYR A 177 11.65 13.91 8.48
N GLN A 178 12.69 14.20 9.25
CA GLN A 178 13.29 15.54 9.33
C GLN A 178 13.83 15.98 7.97
N TYR A 179 14.58 15.12 7.29
CA TYR A 179 15.11 15.43 5.97
C TYR A 179 14.00 15.76 4.96
N LEU A 180 12.97 14.91 4.87
CA LEU A 180 11.86 15.11 3.94
C LEU A 180 11.11 16.42 4.24
N ASN A 181 10.89 16.77 5.51
CA ASN A 181 10.27 18.06 5.87
C ASN A 181 11.16 19.27 5.58
N GLN A 182 12.49 19.13 5.62
CA GLN A 182 13.41 20.20 5.22
C GLN A 182 13.43 20.40 3.70
N ALA A 183 13.24 19.32 2.95
CA ALA A 183 13.24 19.32 1.49
C ALA A 183 11.85 19.57 0.87
N THR A 184 10.81 19.77 1.68
CA THR A 184 9.45 20.07 1.24
C THR A 184 8.96 21.40 1.83
N SER A 185 8.16 22.11 1.05
CA SER A 185 7.55 23.40 1.39
C SER A 185 6.44 23.29 2.44
N LYS A 186 5.74 22.15 2.48
CA LYS A 186 4.67 21.84 3.44
C LYS A 186 5.06 20.66 4.31
N ARG A 187 4.65 20.71 5.57
CA ARG A 187 4.87 19.61 6.50
C ARG A 187 4.19 18.33 6.01
N ILE A 188 4.97 17.27 5.87
CA ILE A 188 4.49 15.99 5.38
C ILE A 188 3.81 15.19 6.50
N ARG A 189 2.77 14.44 6.11
CA ARG A 189 2.14 13.41 6.94
C ARG A 189 2.77 12.06 6.59
N ALA A 190 3.35 11.40 7.59
CA ALA A 190 3.99 10.10 7.40
C ALA A 190 3.55 9.13 8.49
N GLN A 191 3.37 7.86 8.12
CA GLN A 191 3.23 6.74 9.04
C GLN A 191 4.60 6.08 9.24
N PHE A 192 4.85 5.56 10.45
CA PHE A 192 6.11 4.89 10.79
C PHE A 192 5.87 3.41 11.04
N GLU A 193 6.75 2.56 10.50
CA GLU A 193 6.74 1.11 10.72
C GLU A 193 8.17 0.63 11.00
N THR A 194 8.31 -0.35 11.89
CA THR A 194 9.60 -0.99 12.15
C THR A 194 9.87 -2.07 11.09
N SER A 195 11.05 -2.06 10.50
CA SER A 195 11.44 -3.00 9.43
C SER A 195 12.94 -3.28 9.47
N ASN A 196 13.37 -4.46 9.04
CA ASN A 196 14.79 -4.78 8.87
C ASN A 196 15.46 -4.03 7.71
N GLN A 197 14.66 -3.48 6.80
CA GLN A 197 15.12 -2.72 5.66
C GLN A 197 14.51 -1.32 5.68
N THR A 198 15.38 -0.32 5.75
CA THR A 198 14.97 1.08 5.78
C THR A 198 14.57 1.53 4.37
N ARG A 199 13.34 2.06 4.26
CA ARG A 199 12.79 2.56 3.01
C ARG A 199 11.71 3.62 3.22
N VAL A 200 11.48 4.42 2.20
CA VAL A 200 10.35 5.34 2.13
C VAL A 200 9.44 4.89 1.00
N SER A 201 8.20 4.58 1.33
CA SER A 201 7.18 4.22 0.35
C SER A 201 6.23 5.40 0.16
N LEU A 202 6.10 5.87 -1.07
CA LEU A 202 5.12 6.87 -1.47
C LEU A 202 3.93 6.17 -2.10
N TYR A 203 2.73 6.55 -1.68
CA TYR A 203 1.46 6.09 -2.25
C TYR A 203 0.75 7.28 -2.89
N PHE A 204 0.50 7.17 -4.19
CA PHE A 204 -0.18 8.16 -5.01
C PHE A 204 -1.69 7.89 -5.02
N HIS A 205 -2.51 8.94 -5.00
CA HIS A 205 -3.98 8.89 -5.01
C HIS A 205 -4.54 9.32 -6.36
#